data_AF-A0A060CRI3-F1
#
_entry.id   AF-A0A060CRI3-F1
#
_cell.length_a   1.000
_cell.length_b   1.000
_cell.length_c   1.000
_cell.angle_alpha   90.00
_cell.angle_beta   90.00
_cell.angle_gamma   90.00
#
_symmetry.space_group_name_H-M   'P 1'
#
loop_
_entity.id
_entity.type
_entity.pdbx_description
1 polymer ?
#
loop_
_entity_poly.entity_id
_entity_poly.type
_entity_poly.pdbx_seq_one_letter_code
_entity_poly.pdbx_strand_id
1 'polypeptide(L)'
;AKPYQWQHTAPGKPEVALIYEAHVGMSSEKPEVATYRYFTEHVLPRIKQLGYNTVQLMAIQEHPYYGSFGYHVSNFFAASSRFGTPDDLKRLIDTAHGMGLRVIMDIVHSHAVKNEAEGLSKFDGTLTQYFHAGDRGNHVAWDSRIFDYGK
;
A
#
# COMPACT_ATOMS: atom_id res chain seq x y z
N ALA A 1 -0.79 -23.34 -4.23
CA ALA A 1 0.57 -22.82 -4.40
C ALA A 1 1.36 -23.04 -3.10
N LYS A 2 2.68 -23.21 -3.16
CA LYS A 2 3.50 -23.27 -1.94
C LYS A 2 3.63 -21.86 -1.35
N PRO A 3 3.50 -21.65 -0.03
CA PRO A 3 3.68 -20.33 0.57
C PRO A 3 5.08 -19.76 0.33
N TYR A 4 5.18 -18.45 0.12
CA TYR A 4 6.46 -17.73 0.08
C TYR A 4 7.30 -18.00 1.34
N GLN A 5 8.59 -18.32 1.14
CA GLN A 5 9.54 -18.57 2.23
C GLN A 5 10.50 -17.39 2.34
N TRP A 6 10.42 -16.65 3.44
CA TRP A 6 11.29 -15.51 3.74
C TRP A 6 12.73 -15.95 3.94
N GLN A 7 13.68 -15.20 3.37
CA GLN A 7 15.12 -15.49 3.47
C GLN A 7 15.85 -14.50 4.39
N HIS A 8 15.31 -13.29 4.57
CA HIS A 8 15.96 -12.23 5.34
C HIS A 8 15.01 -11.68 6.42
N THR A 9 15.60 -11.33 7.56
CA THR A 9 14.91 -10.62 8.63
C THR A 9 14.96 -9.11 8.39
N ALA A 10 13.95 -8.38 8.87
CA ALA A 10 13.97 -6.93 8.82
C ALA A 10 15.23 -6.36 9.51
N PRO A 11 15.92 -5.37 8.91
CA PRO A 11 17.03 -4.70 9.56
C PRO A 11 16.60 -4.04 10.87
N GLY A 12 17.54 -3.95 11.81
CA GLY A 12 17.34 -3.24 13.09
C GLY A 12 16.94 -1.77 12.87
N LYS A 13 16.31 -1.17 13.88
CA LYS A 13 15.91 0.24 13.84
C LYS A 13 17.15 1.13 13.58
N PRO A 14 17.16 2.00 12.56
CA PRO A 14 18.27 2.91 12.33
C PRO A 14 18.27 4.02 13.38
N GLU A 15 19.44 4.61 13.64
CA GLU A 15 19.56 5.80 14.49
C GLU A 15 18.82 7.00 13.86
N VAL A 16 19.02 7.20 12.54
CA VAL A 16 18.32 8.20 11.73
C VAL A 16 17.68 7.50 10.53
N ALA A 17 16.39 7.73 10.31
CA ALA A 17 15.69 7.22 9.14
C ALA A 17 15.95 8.13 7.93
N LEU A 18 16.66 7.60 6.93
CA LEU A 18 16.79 8.22 5.62
C LEU A 18 15.82 7.51 4.70
N ILE A 19 14.66 8.14 4.48
CA ILE A 19 13.50 7.53 3.84
C ILE A 19 13.44 7.91 2.36
N TYR A 20 13.36 6.89 1.51
CA TYR A 20 12.99 7.04 0.11
C TYR A 20 11.50 6.70 -0.05
N GLU A 21 10.66 7.70 -0.24
CA GLU A 21 9.24 7.51 -0.52
C GLU A 21 9.02 7.12 -1.97
N ALA A 22 8.20 6.11 -2.20
CA ALA A 22 8.02 5.53 -3.52
C ALA A 22 6.62 4.96 -3.77
N HIS A 23 6.21 5.06 -5.03
CA HIS A 23 5.01 4.41 -5.56
C HIS A 23 5.42 3.41 -6.65
N VAL A 24 5.11 2.12 -6.46
CA VAL A 24 5.58 1.02 -7.33
C VAL A 24 5.12 1.21 -8.78
N GLY A 25 3.84 1.51 -9.01
CA GLY A 25 3.28 1.57 -10.36
C GLY A 25 3.84 2.65 -11.28
N MET A 26 4.53 3.67 -10.76
CA MET A 26 5.08 4.79 -11.54
C MET A 26 6.62 4.82 -11.52
N SER A 27 7.23 3.71 -11.11
CA SER A 27 8.68 3.65 -10.87
C SER A 27 9.50 3.32 -12.12
N SER A 28 8.87 3.03 -13.26
CA SER A 28 9.55 2.76 -14.53
C SER A 28 9.58 4.00 -15.42
N GLU A 29 10.54 4.05 -16.35
CA GLU A 29 10.63 5.11 -17.37
C GLU A 29 9.59 4.95 -18.49
N LYS A 30 8.92 3.80 -18.55
CA LYS A 30 7.91 3.50 -19.56
C LYS A 30 6.55 4.05 -19.12
N PRO A 31 5.68 4.48 -20.05
CA PRO A 31 4.32 4.92 -19.74
C PRO A 31 3.39 3.71 -19.49
N GLU A 32 3.74 2.88 -18.51
CA GLU A 32 3.01 1.68 -18.10
C GLU A 32 2.99 1.54 -16.58
N VAL A 33 2.09 0.72 -16.04
CA VAL A 33 2.11 0.42 -14.61
C VAL A 33 3.23 -0.57 -14.31
N ALA A 34 4.26 -0.11 -13.61
CA ALA A 34 5.38 -0.94 -13.19
C ALA A 34 4.97 -1.97 -12.11
N THR A 35 5.75 -3.06 -12.02
CA THR A 35 5.45 -4.21 -11.15
C THR A 35 6.32 -4.21 -9.89
N TYR A 36 5.90 -4.96 -8.86
CA TYR A 36 6.73 -5.25 -7.69
C TYR A 36 8.09 -5.85 -8.08
N ARG A 37 8.10 -6.73 -9.10
CA ARG A 37 9.33 -7.34 -9.61
C ARG A 37 10.27 -6.31 -10.24
N TYR A 38 9.72 -5.43 -11.08
CA TYR A 38 10.49 -4.33 -11.67
C TYR A 38 11.08 -3.42 -10.58
N PHE A 39 10.29 -3.04 -9.59
CA PHE A 39 10.76 -2.23 -8.47
C PHE A 39 11.90 -2.91 -7.70
N THR A 40 11.75 -4.22 -7.46
CA THR A 40 12.76 -5.04 -6.78
C THR A 40 14.09 -5.06 -7.55
N GLU A 41 14.03 -5.31 -8.85
CA GLU A 41 15.21 -5.53 -9.70
C GLU A 41 15.91 -4.22 -10.10
N HIS A 42 15.17 -3.12 -10.25
CA HIS A 42 15.71 -1.87 -10.82
C HIS A 42 15.71 -0.67 -9.86
N VAL A 43 14.80 -0.62 -8.89
CA VAL A 43 14.64 0.56 -8.03
C VAL A 43 15.33 0.38 -6.68
N LEU A 44 15.20 -0.78 -6.03
CA LEU A 44 15.89 -1.05 -4.76
C LEU A 44 17.42 -0.88 -4.84
N PRO A 45 18.13 -1.36 -5.88
CA PRO A 45 19.57 -1.13 -6.01
C PRO A 45 19.94 0.36 -6.05
N ARG A 46 19.14 1.16 -6.76
CA ARG A 46 19.33 2.62 -6.84
C ARG A 46 19.11 3.28 -5.48
N ILE A 47 18.04 2.92 -4.77
CA ILE A 47 17.76 3.45 -3.42
C ILE A 47 18.95 3.16 -2.49
N LYS A 48 19.45 1.92 -2.50
CA LYS A 48 20.60 1.52 -1.70
C LYS A 48 21.86 2.30 -2.07
N GLN A 49 22.15 2.44 -3.37
CA GLN A 49 23.32 3.16 -3.86
C GLN A 49 23.30 4.64 -3.46
N LEU A 50 22.12 5.25 -3.42
CA LEU A 50 21.93 6.64 -2.98
C LEU A 50 22.09 6.84 -1.45
N GLY A 51 22.27 5.77 -0.68
CA GLY A 51 22.54 5.84 0.76
C GLY A 51 21.31 5.89 1.66
N TYR A 52 20.10 5.72 1.11
CA TYR A 52 18.89 5.58 1.92
C TYR A 52 18.90 4.27 2.70
N ASN A 53 18.23 4.24 3.85
CA ASN A 53 18.17 3.07 4.73
C ASN A 53 16.74 2.58 4.97
N THR A 54 15.74 3.34 4.54
CA THR A 54 14.32 3.02 4.69
C THR A 54 13.58 3.34 3.39
N VAL A 55 12.67 2.46 2.97
CA VAL A 55 11.76 2.66 1.84
C VAL A 55 10.36 2.83 2.39
N GLN A 56 9.69 3.92 2.02
CA GLN A 56 8.26 4.08 2.28
C GLN A 56 7.50 3.72 1.01
N LEU A 57 6.66 2.68 1.11
CA LEU A 57 5.84 2.20 0.01
C LEU A 57 4.41 2.73 0.13
N MET A 58 4.03 3.55 -0.84
CA MET A 58 2.69 4.09 -1.01
C MET A 58 1.82 3.13 -1.84
N ALA A 59 0.50 3.32 -1.76
CA ALA A 59 -0.49 2.66 -2.63
C ALA A 59 -0.47 1.11 -2.62
N ILE A 60 -0.03 0.50 -1.51
CA ILE A 60 0.03 -0.96 -1.37
C ILE A 60 -1.35 -1.56 -1.07
N GLN A 61 -2.17 -0.91 -0.24
CA GLN A 61 -3.56 -1.35 -0.03
C GLN A 61 -4.35 -1.20 -1.35
N GLU A 62 -5.13 -2.21 -1.70
CA GLU A 62 -5.87 -2.23 -2.97
C GLU A 62 -6.90 -1.09 -3.04
N HIS A 63 -6.88 -0.41 -4.18
CA HIS A 63 -7.63 0.82 -4.43
C HIS A 63 -8.14 0.79 -5.89
N PRO A 64 -9.45 1.02 -6.15
CA PRO A 64 -10.03 0.84 -7.48
C PRO A 64 -9.67 2.00 -8.42
N TYR A 65 -9.43 3.20 -7.87
CA TYR A 65 -9.08 4.38 -8.65
C TYR A 65 -7.58 4.67 -8.59
N TYR A 66 -6.85 4.39 -9.67
CA TYR A 66 -5.40 4.61 -9.73
C TYR A 66 -4.99 6.08 -9.53
N GLY A 67 -5.83 7.02 -10.00
CA GLY A 67 -5.61 8.46 -9.79
C GLY A 67 -5.75 8.93 -8.34
N SER A 68 -6.18 8.06 -7.43
CA SER A 68 -6.20 8.35 -5.99
C SER A 68 -4.83 8.31 -5.33
N PHE A 69 -3.80 7.85 -6.04
CA PHE A 69 -2.46 7.64 -5.48
C PHE A 69 -2.43 6.66 -4.28
N GLY A 70 -3.43 5.77 -4.19
CA GLY A 70 -3.58 4.80 -3.11
C GLY A 70 -4.45 5.26 -1.94
N TYR A 71 -4.93 6.51 -1.93
CA TYR A 71 -5.69 7.04 -0.80
C TYR A 71 -7.15 6.60 -0.76
N HIS A 72 -7.70 6.12 -1.87
CA HIS A 72 -9.05 5.59 -1.94
C HIS A 72 -9.04 4.06 -1.83
N VAL A 73 -8.83 3.53 -0.62
CA VAL A 73 -8.74 2.09 -0.36
C VAL A 73 -10.11 1.40 -0.39
N SER A 74 -10.20 0.28 -1.11
CA SER A 74 -11.39 -0.58 -1.15
C SER A 74 -11.20 -1.90 -0.41
N ASN A 75 -10.05 -2.55 -0.56
CA ASN A 75 -9.76 -3.84 0.06
C ASN A 75 -8.52 -3.73 0.96
N PHE A 76 -8.77 -3.52 2.26
CA PHE A 76 -7.76 -3.15 3.25
C PHE A 76 -6.66 -4.20 3.50
N PHE A 77 -6.96 -5.46 3.20
CA PHE A 77 -6.07 -6.61 3.37
C PHE A 77 -5.46 -7.12 2.05
N ALA A 78 -5.88 -6.56 0.91
CA ALA A 78 -5.37 -6.95 -0.39
C ALA A 78 -4.18 -6.07 -0.77
N ALA A 79 -3.07 -6.70 -1.17
CA ALA A 79 -2.02 -6.00 -1.89
C ALA A 79 -2.55 -5.61 -3.27
N SER A 80 -2.32 -4.36 -3.68
CA SER A 80 -2.76 -3.82 -4.97
C SER A 80 -2.31 -4.75 -6.10
N SER A 81 -3.30 -5.31 -6.80
CA SER A 81 -3.11 -6.34 -7.82
C SER A 81 -2.47 -5.80 -9.09
N ARG A 82 -2.54 -4.49 -9.31
CA ARG A 82 -1.94 -3.79 -10.46
C ARG A 82 -0.43 -4.01 -10.58
N PHE A 83 0.25 -4.22 -9.46
CA PHE A 83 1.72 -4.33 -9.44
C PHE A 83 2.20 -5.78 -9.43
N GLY A 84 1.30 -6.76 -9.27
CA GLY A 84 1.62 -8.18 -9.21
C GLY A 84 0.92 -8.90 -8.05
N THR A 85 1.43 -10.06 -7.68
CA THR A 85 0.82 -10.91 -6.65
C THR A 85 1.27 -10.51 -5.24
N PRO A 86 0.55 -10.94 -4.18
CA PRO A 86 1.03 -10.79 -2.80
C PRO A 86 2.41 -11.41 -2.56
N ASP A 87 2.77 -12.49 -3.28
CA ASP A 87 4.09 -13.11 -3.16
C ASP A 87 5.19 -12.29 -3.85
N ASP A 88 4.86 -11.50 -4.89
CA ASP A 88 5.80 -10.55 -5.47
C ASP A 88 6.08 -9.37 -4.53
N LEU A 89 5.06 -8.91 -3.79
CA LEU A 89 5.24 -7.91 -2.72
C LEU A 89 6.13 -8.47 -1.58
N LYS A 90 5.91 -9.72 -1.15
CA LYS A 90 6.78 -10.38 -0.16
C LYS A 90 8.23 -10.44 -0.65
N ARG A 91 8.44 -10.82 -1.92
CA ARG A 91 9.77 -10.85 -2.52
C ARG A 91 10.43 -9.48 -2.51
N LEU A 92 9.71 -8.41 -2.86
CA LEU A 92 10.22 -7.04 -2.80
C LEU A 92 10.72 -6.69 -1.40
N ILE A 93 9.89 -6.93 -0.37
CA ILE A 93 10.22 -6.64 1.02
C ILE A 93 11.41 -7.47 1.50
N ASP A 94 11.43 -8.77 1.17
CA ASP A 94 12.51 -9.69 1.54
C ASP A 94 13.85 -9.29 0.89
N THR A 95 13.83 -8.91 -0.39
CA THR A 95 15.00 -8.39 -1.08
C THR A 95 15.47 -7.06 -0.49
N ALA A 96 14.56 -6.14 -0.17
CA ALA A 96 14.92 -4.88 0.50
C ALA A 96 15.61 -5.16 1.86
N HIS A 97 15.06 -6.09 2.65
CA HIS A 97 15.67 -6.52 3.91
C HIS A 97 17.08 -7.12 3.71
N GLY A 98 17.26 -7.98 2.70
CA GLY A 98 18.58 -8.54 2.34
C GLY A 98 19.61 -7.47 1.92
N MET A 99 19.15 -6.32 1.44
CA MET A 99 19.99 -5.15 1.12
C MET A 99 20.25 -4.23 2.33
N GLY A 100 19.72 -4.57 3.50
CA GLY A 100 19.78 -3.73 4.69
C GLY A 100 18.86 -2.50 4.63
N LEU A 101 17.83 -2.53 3.79
CA LEU A 101 16.80 -1.50 3.71
C LEU A 101 15.60 -1.93 4.56
N ARG A 102 15.12 -1.04 5.43
CA ARG A 102 13.81 -1.24 6.08
C ARG A 102 12.70 -0.85 5.11
N VAL A 103 11.53 -1.47 5.27
CA VAL A 103 10.33 -1.11 4.50
C VAL A 103 9.24 -0.69 5.48
N ILE A 104 8.65 0.47 5.22
CA ILE A 104 7.43 0.95 5.87
C ILE A 104 6.34 1.12 4.81
N MET A 105 5.09 1.02 5.22
CA MET A 105 3.93 1.05 4.33
C MET A 105 3.00 2.18 4.75
N ASP A 106 2.45 2.89 3.79
CA ASP A 106 1.32 3.78 4.03
C ASP A 106 0.10 2.98 4.49
N ILE A 107 -0.46 3.37 5.62
CA ILE A 107 -1.70 2.82 6.15
C ILE A 107 -2.78 3.89 6.01
N VAL A 108 -3.75 3.64 5.14
CA VAL A 108 -4.87 4.55 4.91
C VAL A 108 -6.07 4.03 5.69
N HIS A 109 -6.08 4.29 6.99
CA HIS A 109 -7.23 3.98 7.85
C HIS A 109 -8.09 5.20 8.15
N SER A 110 -7.78 6.38 7.62
CA SER A 110 -8.54 7.61 7.87
C SER A 110 -9.94 7.61 7.25
N HIS A 111 -10.11 6.90 6.13
CA HIS A 111 -11.36 6.78 5.38
C HIS A 111 -11.34 5.56 4.45
N ALA A 112 -12.48 5.26 3.80
CA ALA A 112 -12.61 4.23 2.76
C ALA A 112 -13.37 4.76 1.54
N VAL A 113 -13.25 4.10 0.39
CA VAL A 113 -14.05 4.44 -0.79
C VAL A 113 -15.56 4.26 -0.56
N LYS A 114 -16.35 4.99 -1.35
CA LYS A 114 -17.81 4.85 -1.38
C LYS A 114 -18.31 3.66 -2.21
N ASN A 115 -17.42 2.99 -2.95
CA ASN A 115 -17.76 1.89 -3.83
C ASN A 115 -18.41 0.74 -3.04
N GLU A 116 -19.58 0.29 -3.50
CA GLU A 116 -20.35 -0.79 -2.86
C GLU A 116 -20.03 -2.17 -3.45
N ALA A 117 -19.65 -2.26 -4.73
CA ALA A 117 -19.43 -3.55 -5.40
C ALA A 117 -18.09 -4.19 -5.03
N GLU A 118 -17.04 -3.37 -4.90
CA GLU A 118 -15.67 -3.82 -4.65
C GLU A 118 -15.03 -3.21 -3.38
N GLY A 119 -15.79 -2.41 -2.63
CA GLY A 119 -15.35 -1.75 -1.40
C GLY A 119 -16.21 -2.09 -0.18
N LEU A 120 -15.91 -1.47 0.95
CA LEU A 120 -16.59 -1.73 2.23
C LEU A 120 -17.91 -0.95 2.39
N SER A 121 -18.22 -0.01 1.50
CA SER A 121 -19.47 0.74 1.59
C SER A 121 -20.66 -0.21 1.42
N LYS A 122 -21.58 -0.19 2.38
CA LYS A 122 -22.80 -1.02 2.33
C LYS A 122 -22.54 -2.54 2.32
N PHE A 123 -21.44 -2.98 2.96
CA PHE A 123 -21.02 -4.38 2.95
C PHE A 123 -22.09 -5.38 3.43
N ASP A 124 -22.83 -5.09 4.50
CA ASP A 124 -23.97 -5.91 4.99
C ASP A 124 -25.35 -5.42 4.52
N GLY A 125 -25.40 -4.52 3.53
CA GLY A 125 -26.61 -3.84 3.10
C GLY A 125 -26.88 -2.52 3.84
N THR A 126 -26.15 -2.22 4.93
CA THR A 126 -26.27 -0.96 5.69
C THR A 126 -25.06 -0.04 5.47
N LEU A 127 -25.28 1.27 5.49
CA LEU A 127 -24.17 2.24 5.41
C LEU A 127 -23.35 2.35 6.69
N THR A 128 -23.81 1.72 7.77
CA THR A 128 -23.31 1.98 9.12
C THR A 128 -22.49 0.85 9.71
N GLN A 129 -22.32 -0.28 9.01
CA GLN A 129 -21.58 -1.42 9.56
C GLN A 129 -20.19 -1.01 10.03
N TYR A 130 -19.37 -0.50 9.11
CA TYR A 130 -18.01 -0.01 9.39
C TYR A 130 -17.93 1.51 9.59
N PHE A 131 -18.97 2.26 9.22
CA PHE A 131 -18.93 3.72 9.13
C PHE A 131 -19.97 4.39 10.04
N HIS A 132 -19.74 5.66 10.36
CA HIS A 132 -20.75 6.46 11.05
C HIS A 132 -22.02 6.67 10.20
N ALA A 133 -23.15 6.94 10.86
CA ALA A 133 -24.39 7.33 10.19
C ALA A 133 -24.41 8.81 9.77
N GLY A 134 -25.28 9.14 8.80
CA GLY A 134 -25.54 10.53 8.38
C GLY A 134 -24.29 11.25 7.87
N ASP A 135 -24.25 12.57 8.05
CA ASP A 135 -23.16 13.43 7.57
C ASP A 135 -21.81 13.09 8.21
N ARG A 136 -21.82 12.60 9.46
CA ARG A 136 -20.61 12.15 10.17
C ARG A 136 -19.90 10.99 9.46
N GLY A 137 -20.65 10.17 8.70
CA GLY A 137 -20.11 9.07 7.92
C GLY A 137 -19.48 9.47 6.58
N ASN A 138 -19.50 10.76 6.22
CA ASN A 138 -19.05 11.24 4.91
C ASN A 138 -17.95 12.29 5.03
N HIS A 139 -16.85 12.11 4.30
CA HIS A 139 -15.82 13.13 4.15
C HIS A 139 -16.05 13.91 2.86
N VAL A 140 -16.63 15.11 2.94
CA VAL A 140 -17.07 15.87 1.76
C VAL A 140 -15.92 16.20 0.80
N ALA A 141 -14.78 16.68 1.32
CA ALA A 141 -13.65 17.09 0.48
C ALA A 141 -12.94 15.93 -0.24
N TRP A 142 -13.10 14.70 0.26
CA TRP A 142 -12.47 13.50 -0.30
C TRP A 142 -13.50 12.53 -0.88
N ASP A 143 -14.77 12.93 -0.93
CA ASP A 143 -15.87 12.10 -1.39
C ASP A 143 -15.83 10.64 -0.87
N SER A 144 -15.58 10.46 0.43
CA SER A 144 -15.29 9.14 1.02
C SER A 144 -16.12 8.82 2.27
N ARG A 145 -16.00 7.58 2.78
CA ARG A 145 -16.66 7.10 4.01
C ARG A 145 -15.74 7.22 5.23
N ILE A 146 -16.29 7.61 6.38
CA ILE A 146 -15.57 7.74 7.65
C ILE A 146 -15.91 6.58 8.59
N PHE A 147 -14.87 5.88 9.04
CA PHE A 147 -14.98 4.77 9.98
C PHE A 147 -15.60 5.17 11.31
N ASP A 148 -16.37 4.26 11.89
CA ASP A 148 -16.78 4.33 13.29
C ASP A 148 -15.80 3.54 14.15
N TYR A 149 -14.75 4.21 14.65
CA TYR A 149 -13.73 3.58 15.49
C TYR A 149 -14.20 3.22 16.91
N GLY A 150 -15.46 3.51 17.25
CA GLY A 150 -16.07 3.06 18.50
C GLY A 150 -16.59 1.61 18.44
N LYS A 151 -16.47 0.97 17.27
CA LYS A 151 -16.90 -0.40 17.01
C LYS A 151 -15.75 -1.41 17.04
#